data_AF-A0A6C0JML2-F1
#
_entry.id   AF-A0A6C0JML2-F1
#
_cell.length_a   1.000
_cell.length_b   1.000
_cell.length_c   1.000
_cell.angle_alpha   90.00
_cell.angle_beta   90.00
_cell.angle_gamma   90.00
#
_symmetry.space_group_name_H-M   'P 1'
#
loop_
_entity.id
_entity.type
_entity.pdbx_description
1 polymer ?
#
loop_
_entity_poly.entity_id
_entity_poly.type
_entity_poly.pdbx_seq_one_letter_code
_entity_poly.pdbx_strand_id
1 'polypeptide(L)'
;MFNKYFIEFLGVTTIVYAKLLTEGDPTIMALVYFAMFSIARGITTGYFTPLGSLASWLIGRSPNSDFMWNVVTQFIATIFVALTFLPVKTYMEHM
;
A
#
# COMPACT_ATOMS: atom_id res chain seq x y z
N MET A 1 13.83 5.25 10.79
CA MET A 1 12.79 6.21 10.37
C MET A 1 12.44 6.06 8.89
N PHE A 2 13.40 6.11 7.96
CA PHE A 2 13.14 5.99 6.51
C PHE A 2 12.64 4.59 6.06
N ASN A 3 13.22 3.52 6.62
CA ASN A 3 12.89 2.14 6.23
C ASN A 3 11.41 1.77 6.46
N LYS A 4 10.77 2.33 7.49
CA LYS A 4 9.35 2.09 7.82
C LYS A 4 8.44 2.55 6.69
N TYR A 5 8.60 3.80 6.27
CA TYR A 5 7.76 4.38 5.21
C TYR A 5 8.11 3.83 3.83
N PHE A 6 9.37 3.45 3.60
CA PHE A 6 9.73 2.76 2.37
C PHE A 6 9.01 1.41 2.22
N ILE A 7 8.91 0.62 3.29
CA ILE A 7 8.15 -0.64 3.27
C ILE A 7 6.65 -0.38 3.12
N GLU A 8 6.11 0.69 3.73
CA GLU A 8 4.72 1.09 3.53
C GLU A 8 4.44 1.45 2.06
N PHE A 9 5.35 2.20 1.42
CA PHE A 9 5.31 2.53 -0.01
C PHE A 9 5.28 1.28 -0.88
N LEU A 10 6.21 0.35 -0.65
CA LEU A 10 6.29 -0.90 -1.40
C LEU A 10 5.02 -1.73 -1.21
N GLY A 11 4.52 -1.83 0.02
CA GLY A 11 3.30 -2.57 0.32
C GLY A 11 2.08 -2.03 -0.39
N VAL A 12 1.87 -0.72 -0.36
CA VAL A 12 0.76 -0.08 -1.09
C VAL A 12 0.91 -0.30 -2.59
N THR A 13 2.13 -0.12 -3.11
CA THR A 13 2.43 -0.35 -4.54
C THR A 13 2.04 -1.77 -4.95
N THR A 14 2.51 -2.78 -4.22
CA THR A 14 2.21 -4.20 -4.48
C THR A 14 0.71 -4.50 -4.37
N ILE A 15 0.04 -4.00 -3.33
CA ILE A 15 -1.40 -4.20 -3.12
C ILE A 15 -2.22 -3.61 -4.27
N VAL A 16 -1.91 -2.38 -4.69
CA VAL A 16 -2.65 -1.71 -5.76
C VAL A 16 -2.38 -2.38 -7.11
N TYR A 17 -1.14 -2.75 -7.41
CA TYR A 17 -0.82 -3.53 -8.61
C TYR A 17 -1.59 -4.86 -8.64
N ALA A 18 -1.55 -5.63 -7.56
CA ALA A 18 -2.27 -6.90 -7.47
C ALA A 18 -3.77 -6.67 -7.67
N LYS A 19 -4.36 -5.68 -7.02
CA LYS A 19 -5.78 -5.34 -7.16
C LYS A 19 -6.15 -5.02 -8.60
N LEU A 20 -5.35 -4.24 -9.31
CA LEU A 20 -5.64 -3.84 -10.69
C LEU A 20 -5.43 -5.00 -11.68
N LEU A 21 -4.40 -5.84 -11.50
CA LEU A 21 -4.09 -6.96 -12.40
C LEU A 21 -5.04 -8.14 -12.23
N THR A 22 -5.63 -8.30 -11.06
CA THR A 22 -6.49 -9.45 -10.71
C THR A 22 -7.95 -9.08 -10.55
N GLU A 23 -8.31 -7.85 -10.93
CA GLU A 23 -9.65 -7.28 -10.76
C GLU A 23 -10.17 -7.33 -9.31
N GLY A 24 -9.24 -7.40 -8.35
CA GLY A 24 -9.55 -7.51 -6.94
C GLY A 24 -10.06 -8.87 -6.51
N ASP A 25 -9.62 -9.97 -7.17
CA ASP A 25 -9.92 -11.34 -6.75
C ASP A 25 -9.70 -11.50 -5.23
N PRO A 26 -10.74 -11.89 -4.46
CA PRO A 26 -10.65 -11.92 -2.99
C PRO A 26 -9.56 -12.86 -2.46
N THR A 27 -9.32 -13.98 -3.16
CA THR A 27 -8.33 -14.99 -2.74
C THR A 27 -6.92 -14.45 -2.91
N ILE A 28 -6.65 -13.84 -4.06
CA ILE A 28 -5.34 -13.23 -4.33
C ILE A 28 -5.11 -12.05 -3.39
N MET A 29 -6.10 -11.19 -3.21
CA MET A 29 -5.97 -10.04 -2.32
C MET A 29 -5.72 -10.48 -0.86
N ALA A 30 -6.40 -11.52 -0.38
CA ALA A 30 -6.15 -12.06 0.96
C ALA A 30 -4.69 -12.52 1.13
N LEU A 31 -4.14 -13.25 0.15
CA LEU A 31 -2.74 -13.69 0.15
C LEU A 31 -1.76 -12.52 0.13
N VAL A 32 -2.03 -11.51 -0.71
CA VAL A 32 -1.19 -10.32 -0.84
C VAL A 32 -1.17 -9.52 0.46
N TYR A 33 -2.34 -9.23 1.04
CA TYR A 33 -2.42 -8.54 2.33
C TYR A 33 -1.75 -9.34 3.44
N PHE A 34 -1.97 -10.65 3.50
CA PHE A 34 -1.31 -11.52 4.48
C PHE A 34 0.22 -11.47 4.36
N ALA A 35 0.74 -11.58 3.15
CA ALA A 35 2.19 -11.48 2.89
C ALA A 35 2.74 -10.11 3.32
N MET A 36 2.05 -9.03 2.95
CA MET A 36 2.49 -7.67 3.28
C MET A 36 2.48 -7.41 4.79
N PHE A 37 1.44 -7.82 5.50
CA PHE A 37 1.39 -7.71 6.97
C PHE A 37 2.48 -8.56 7.64
N SER A 38 2.77 -9.73 7.09
CA SER A 38 3.83 -10.62 7.62
C SER A 38 5.22 -9.99 7.47
N ILE A 39 5.51 -9.37 6.32
CA ILE A 39 6.78 -8.68 6.05
C ILE A 39 6.94 -7.43 6.91
N ALA A 40 5.88 -6.63 7.05
CA ALA A 40 5.95 -5.37 7.80
C ALA A 40 5.92 -5.53 9.32
N ARG A 41 5.63 -6.73 9.83
CA ARG A 41 5.47 -7.00 11.26
C ARG A 41 6.72 -6.55 12.04
N GLY A 42 6.52 -5.62 12.98
CA GLY A 42 7.59 -5.10 13.85
C GLY A 42 8.51 -4.07 13.18
N ILE A 43 8.27 -3.72 11.92
CA ILE A 43 9.07 -2.73 11.18
C ILE A 43 8.24 -1.49 10.86
N THR A 44 7.01 -1.67 10.37
CA THR A 44 6.09 -0.58 10.02
C THR A 44 4.83 -0.63 10.88
N THR A 45 3.96 0.37 10.69
CA THR A 45 2.60 0.35 11.25
C THR A 45 1.68 -0.67 10.59
N GLY A 46 2.01 -1.08 9.36
CA GLY A 46 1.31 -2.11 8.61
C GLY A 46 -0.11 -1.73 8.24
N TYR A 47 -0.38 -0.46 7.91
CA TYR A 47 -1.73 -0.02 7.55
C TYR A 47 -2.00 -0.21 6.07
N PHE A 48 -1.02 0.09 5.22
CA PHE A 48 -1.05 0.01 3.76
C PHE A 48 -2.27 0.67 3.09
N THR A 49 -2.99 1.51 3.83
CA THR A 49 -4.16 2.26 3.37
C THR A 49 -4.27 3.56 4.17
N PRO A 50 -4.66 4.69 3.53
CA PRO A 50 -4.87 5.95 4.23
C PRO A 50 -5.95 5.86 5.30
N LEU A 51 -7.01 5.08 5.03
CA LEU A 51 -8.12 4.90 5.96
C LEU A 51 -7.72 4.09 7.20
N GLY A 52 -6.88 3.07 7.07
CA GLY A 52 -6.34 2.34 8.22
C GLY A 52 -5.46 3.24 9.10
N SER A 53 -4.65 4.08 8.46
CA SER A 53 -3.81 5.07 9.16
C SER A 53 -4.64 6.13 9.89
N LEU A 54 -5.70 6.63 9.24
CA LEU A 54 -6.66 7.57 9.81
C LEU A 54 -7.41 6.94 11.00
N ALA A 55 -7.90 5.71 10.86
CA ALA A 55 -8.61 5.02 11.94
C ALA A 55 -7.72 4.88 13.18
N SER A 56 -6.45 4.50 13.02
CA SER A 56 -5.51 4.43 14.14
C SER A 56 -5.23 5.78 14.79
N TRP A 57 -5.18 6.85 13.99
CA TRP A 57 -4.96 8.20 14.50
C TRP A 57 -6.15 8.69 15.32
N LEU A 58 -7.37 8.50 14.81
CA LEU A 58 -8.61 8.92 15.48
C LEU A 58 -8.81 8.26 16.86
N ILE A 59 -8.36 7.02 17.03
CA ILE A 59 -8.42 6.30 18.32
C ILE A 59 -7.18 6.52 19.21
N GLY A 60 -6.29 7.43 18.83
CA GLY A 60 -5.10 7.78 19.62
C GLY A 60 -4.00 6.73 19.65
N ARG A 61 -4.02 5.73 18.75
CA ARG A 61 -3.00 4.66 18.70
C ARG A 61 -1.77 5.00 17.86
N SER A 62 -1.81 6.10 17.11
CA SER A 62 -0.68 6.56 16.30
C SER A 62 -0.41 8.05 16.55
N PRO A 63 0.85 8.47 16.72
CA PRO A 63 1.20 9.89 16.81
C PRO A 63 0.93 10.61 15.48
N ASN A 64 0.71 11.93 15.55
CA ASN A 64 0.40 12.78 14.39
C ASN A 64 1.48 12.69 13.29
N SER A 65 2.74 12.62 13.67
CA SER A 65 3.86 12.50 12.73
C SER A 65 3.73 11.24 11.86
N ASP A 66 3.46 10.10 12.49
CA ASP A 66 3.39 8.80 11.82
C ASP A 66 2.16 8.69 10.92
N PHE A 67 1.03 9.25 11.38
CA PHE A 67 -0.15 9.38 10.54
C PHE A 67 0.15 10.16 9.25
N MET A 68 0.78 11.33 9.38
CA MET A 68 1.06 12.18 8.22
C MET A 68 2.03 11.55 7.23
N TRP A 69 3.12 10.95 7.73
CA TRP A 69 4.06 10.26 6.86
C TRP A 69 3.42 9.06 6.17
N ASN A 70 2.63 8.25 6.87
CA ASN A 70 1.93 7.12 6.25
C ASN A 70 0.98 7.58 5.14
N VAL A 71 0.18 8.62 5.39
CA VAL A 71 -0.75 9.16 4.40
C VAL A 71 -0.01 9.64 3.16
N VAL A 72 1.01 10.49 3.34
CA VAL A 72 1.82 11.03 2.23
C VAL A 72 2.44 9.88 1.43
N THR A 73 3.05 8.92 2.11
CA THR A 73 3.68 7.76 1.46
C THR A 73 2.68 6.91 0.68
N GLN A 74 1.51 6.65 1.23
CA GLN A 74 0.46 5.85 0.59
C GLN A 74 -0.11 6.57 -0.65
N PHE A 75 -0.25 7.90 -0.61
CA PHE A 75 -0.64 8.69 -1.78
C PHE A 75 0.45 8.68 -2.86
N ILE A 76 1.73 8.87 -2.49
CA ILE A 76 2.85 8.80 -3.43
C ILE A 76 2.91 7.43 -4.10
N ALA A 77 2.71 6.34 -3.35
CA ALA A 77 2.65 4.98 -3.90
C ALA A 77 1.49 4.81 -4.89
N THR A 78 0.32 5.33 -4.56
CA THR A 78 -0.86 5.25 -5.44
C THR A 78 -0.64 6.03 -6.74
N ILE A 79 -0.04 7.23 -6.67
CA ILE A 79 0.32 8.03 -7.84
C ILE A 79 1.39 7.31 -8.68
N PHE A 80 2.40 6.73 -8.02
CA PHE A 80 3.42 5.93 -8.69
C PHE A 80 2.79 4.81 -9.50
N VAL A 81 1.91 3.99 -8.89
CA VAL A 81 1.19 2.93 -9.61
C VAL A 81 0.36 3.52 -10.75
N ALA A 82 -0.39 4.60 -10.53
CA ALA A 82 -1.19 5.20 -11.60
C ALA A 82 -0.34 5.58 -12.83
N LEU A 83 0.86 6.12 -12.62
CA LEU A 83 1.79 6.47 -13.69
C LEU A 83 2.40 5.25 -14.37
N THR A 84 2.79 4.23 -13.60
CA THR A 84 3.51 3.06 -14.11
C THR A 84 2.59 1.94 -14.60
N PHE A 85 1.31 1.95 -14.23
CA PHE A 85 0.34 0.95 -14.66
C PHE A 85 -0.19 1.22 -16.07
N LEU A 86 -0.27 2.48 -16.49
CA LEU A 86 -0.74 2.85 -17.83
C LEU A 86 0.07 2.15 -18.95
N PRO A 87 1.42 2.17 -18.96
CA PRO A 87 2.21 1.44 -19.95
C PRO A 87 2.05 -0.09 -19.84
N VAL A 88 1.95 -0.61 -18.62
CA VAL A 88 1.79 -2.06 -18.37
C VAL A 88 0.48 -2.56 -18.97
N LYS A 89 -0.61 -1.82 -18.77
CA LYS A 89 -1.90 -2.13 -19.36
C LYS A 89 -1.84 -2.15 -20.89
N THR A 90 -1.25 -1.12 -21.50
CA THR A 90 -1.09 -1.07 -22.97
C THR A 90 -0.30 -2.25 -23.51
N TYR A 91 0.76 -2.66 -22.82
CA TYR A 91 1.56 -3.83 -23.21
C TYR A 91 0.75 -5.14 -23.13
N MET A 92 -0.04 -5.32 -22.07
CA MET A 92 -0.88 -6.51 -21.89
C MET A 92 -2.00 -6.63 -22.94
N GLU A 93 -2.56 -5.50 -23.40
CA GLU A 93 -3.60 -5.48 -24.44
C GLU A 93 -3.06 -5.74 -25.86
N HIS A 94 -1.74 -5.73 -26.05
CA HIS A 94 -1.08 -5.96 -27.35
C HIS A 94 -0.39 -7.32 -27.44
N MET A 95 -0.57 -8.18 -26.43
CA MET A 95 -0.20 -9.60 -26.43
C MET A 95 -1.40 -10.47 -26.80
#